data_AF-A0A0D0F2X2-F1
#
_entry.id   AF-A0A0D0F2X2-F1
#
_cell.length_a   1.000
_cell.length_b   1.000
_cell.length_c   1.000
_cell.angle_alpha   90.00
_cell.angle_beta   90.00
_cell.angle_gamma   90.00
#
_symmetry.space_group_name_H-M   'P 1'
#
loop_
_entity.id
_entity.type
_entity.pdbx_description
1 polymer ?
#
loop_
_entity_poly.entity_id
_entity_poly.type
_entity_poly.pdbx_seq_one_letter_code
_entity_poly.pdbx_strand_id
1 'polypeptide(L)'
;MKVTIDGQSIDVEPGTTILQAARMIGGDLVPPAMCYYSKLKGSGGKCRCCLVEVAKGSEADPRPMPKLMASCVTGCMDGMEVNSKSSDRVTEARKSVTEFLLINHPLDCPICDQAGECDLQNLSFEHGNPKSRFIEEKRTFEPEDIGPNIQLHMNRCILCQRCVQVADQLTDNRVHGVLDRGDHANISTGISKAIDNEFSGNMIDVCPVGALTDKTFRFKSRVWFNKPFNAHRECTTPGCCGKTTVWMFGGEIQRVTGRKDEYHEVEEFICNSCRFDHKNVSDWVIEGPREFEKDSVINQNNYTQKLEKVEIDTEKNILLGRDIDRKKISMAAIPLTANDKKV
;
A
#
# COMPACT_ATOMS: atom_id res chain seq x y z
N MET A 1 30.15 -8.93 0.94
CA MET A 1 30.27 -8.68 2.39
C MET A 1 29.18 -9.45 3.09
N LYS A 2 29.48 -10.18 4.15
CA LYS A 2 28.51 -11.00 4.86
C LYS A 2 27.81 -10.19 5.94
N VAL A 3 26.48 -10.20 5.94
CA VAL A 3 25.63 -9.51 6.92
C VAL A 3 24.61 -10.49 7.48
N THR A 4 24.30 -10.40 8.77
CA THR A 4 23.27 -11.22 9.40
C THR A 4 22.13 -10.34 9.87
N ILE A 5 20.89 -10.64 9.47
CA ILE A 5 19.68 -9.92 9.87
C ILE A 5 18.72 -10.92 10.54
N ASP A 6 18.39 -10.70 11.82
CA ASP A 6 17.55 -11.60 12.64
C ASP A 6 17.95 -13.08 12.50
N GLY A 7 19.26 -13.36 12.51
CA GLY A 7 19.84 -14.71 12.41
C GLY A 7 19.99 -15.26 10.99
N GLN A 8 19.52 -14.55 9.96
CA GLN A 8 19.69 -14.94 8.56
C GLN A 8 20.89 -14.24 7.93
N SER A 9 21.88 -15.01 7.48
CA SER A 9 23.07 -14.46 6.82
C SER A 9 22.86 -14.32 5.30
N ILE A 10 23.33 -13.21 4.76
CA ILE A 10 23.31 -12.89 3.33
C ILE A 10 24.60 -12.21 2.89
N ASP A 11 25.02 -12.45 1.65
CA ASP A 11 26.12 -11.75 1.02
C ASP A 11 25.60 -10.57 0.19
N VAL A 12 26.13 -9.38 0.46
CA VAL A 12 25.74 -8.14 -0.21
C VAL A 12 26.95 -7.40 -0.78
N GLU A 13 26.70 -6.65 -1.85
CA GLU A 13 27.69 -5.78 -2.48
C GLU A 13 28.01 -4.56 -1.59
N PRO A 14 29.26 -4.05 -1.63
CA PRO A 14 29.62 -2.79 -0.99
C PRO A 14 28.69 -1.64 -1.39
N GLY A 15 28.24 -0.85 -0.40
CA GLY A 15 27.30 0.26 -0.61
C GLY A 15 25.82 -0.11 -0.46
N THR A 16 25.48 -1.38 -0.33
CA THR A 16 24.11 -1.84 -0.02
C THR A 16 23.70 -1.35 1.37
N THR A 17 22.49 -0.79 1.51
CA THR A 17 21.92 -0.39 2.81
C THR A 17 21.32 -1.57 3.56
N ILE A 18 21.18 -1.45 4.89
CA ILE A 18 20.54 -2.50 5.70
C ILE A 18 19.12 -2.81 5.22
N LEU A 19 18.34 -1.80 4.81
CA LEU A 19 17.00 -2.01 4.29
C LEU A 19 17.01 -2.82 2.98
N GLN A 20 17.93 -2.51 2.07
CA GLN A 20 18.06 -3.25 0.81
C GLN A 20 18.51 -4.69 1.06
N ALA A 21 19.46 -4.91 1.98
CA ALA A 21 19.86 -6.24 2.41
C ALA A 21 18.69 -7.04 3.01
N ALA A 22 17.85 -6.40 3.83
CA ALA A 22 16.66 -7.03 4.38
C ALA A 22 15.63 -7.39 3.29
N ARG A 23 15.44 -6.53 2.27
CA ARG A 23 14.56 -6.81 1.12
C ARG A 23 15.03 -8.00 0.28
N MET A 24 16.34 -8.24 0.18
CA MET A 24 16.87 -9.42 -0.50
C MET A 24 16.53 -10.73 0.22
N ILE A 25 16.31 -10.69 1.54
CA ILE A 25 15.83 -11.84 2.33
C ILE A 25 14.29 -11.95 2.21
N GLY A 26 13.59 -10.81 2.31
CA GLY A 26 12.14 -10.71 2.16
C GLY A 26 11.35 -11.07 3.43
N GLY A 27 10.02 -11.01 3.29
CA GLY A 27 9.06 -11.33 4.35
C GLY A 27 9.08 -10.39 5.55
N ASP A 28 8.70 -10.90 6.72
CA ASP A 28 8.55 -10.14 7.97
C ASP A 28 9.84 -9.49 8.50
N LEU A 29 11.02 -9.82 7.94
CA LEU A 29 12.29 -9.25 8.37
C LEU A 29 12.48 -7.82 7.85
N VAL A 30 11.80 -7.47 6.75
CA VAL A 30 11.94 -6.17 6.09
C VAL A 30 11.42 -5.06 7.01
N PRO A 31 12.27 -4.10 7.44
CA PRO A 31 11.81 -2.96 8.22
C PRO A 31 10.82 -2.10 7.42
N PRO A 32 9.73 -1.60 8.04
CA PRO A 32 8.78 -0.74 7.35
C PRO A 32 9.42 0.61 6.99
N ALA A 33 9.08 1.17 5.83
CA ALA A 33 9.65 2.44 5.39
C ALA A 33 8.63 3.33 4.66
N MET A 34 8.38 4.52 5.21
CA MET A 34 7.41 5.49 4.65
C MET A 34 8.02 6.54 3.72
N CYS A 35 9.31 6.86 3.88
CA CYS A 35 9.98 7.91 3.10
C CYS A 35 11.06 7.40 2.15
N TYR A 36 11.54 6.18 2.35
CA TYR A 36 12.47 5.53 1.43
C TYR A 36 11.71 5.02 0.21
N TYR A 37 12.32 5.09 -0.96
CA TYR A 37 11.74 4.64 -2.21
C TYR A 37 12.89 4.30 -3.18
N SER A 38 13.02 3.05 -3.60
CA SER A 38 14.21 2.56 -4.32
C SER A 38 14.53 3.34 -5.61
N LYS A 39 13.50 3.73 -6.36
CA LYS A 39 13.64 4.49 -7.61
C LYS A 39 13.94 5.98 -7.42
N LEU A 40 13.82 6.50 -6.20
CA LEU A 40 14.08 7.91 -5.89
C LEU A 40 15.42 8.03 -5.17
N LYS A 41 16.43 8.53 -5.90
CA LYS A 41 17.78 8.73 -5.35
C LYS A 41 17.72 9.72 -4.20
N GLY A 42 18.43 9.44 -3.11
CA GLY A 42 18.44 10.31 -1.92
C GLY A 42 17.12 10.31 -1.12
N SER A 43 16.16 9.45 -1.44
CA SER A 43 15.02 9.18 -0.56
C SER A 43 15.46 8.41 0.69
N GLY A 44 14.68 8.51 1.77
CA GLY A 44 15.05 7.91 3.06
C GLY A 44 15.48 8.93 4.13
N GLY A 45 15.68 8.43 5.36
CA GLY A 45 16.23 9.21 6.48
C GLY A 45 15.27 10.21 7.15
N LYS A 46 14.04 10.38 6.64
CA LYS A 46 13.08 11.39 7.13
C LYS A 46 12.12 10.84 8.19
N CYS A 47 11.42 9.74 7.89
CA CYS A 47 10.33 9.22 8.72
C CYS A 47 10.75 8.40 9.96
N ARG A 48 11.96 7.81 9.94
CA ARG A 48 12.47 6.92 11.00
C ARG A 48 11.62 5.66 11.30
N CYS A 49 10.72 5.23 10.41
CA CYS A 49 9.98 3.97 10.60
C CYS A 49 10.89 2.72 10.52
N CYS A 50 11.94 2.81 9.71
CA CYS A 50 12.87 1.71 9.42
C CYS A 50 13.98 1.55 10.47
N LEU A 51 13.75 1.95 11.72
CA LEU A 51 14.74 1.80 12.78
C LEU A 51 15.04 0.30 13.02
N VAL A 52 16.32 0.00 13.22
CA VAL A 52 16.86 -1.33 13.52
C VAL A 52 17.95 -1.22 14.58
N GLU A 53 18.19 -2.30 15.32
CA GLU A 53 19.28 -2.41 16.29
C GLU A 53 20.47 -3.10 15.64
N VAL A 54 21.65 -2.47 15.69
CA VAL A 54 22.89 -3.08 15.19
C VAL A 54 23.65 -3.63 16.39
N ALA A 55 23.55 -4.94 16.59
CA ALA A 55 24.16 -5.66 17.71
C ALA A 55 25.68 -5.83 17.54
N LYS A 56 26.14 -5.98 16.30
CA LYS A 56 27.55 -6.01 15.94
C LYS A 56 27.79 -5.09 14.74
N GLY A 57 28.66 -4.09 14.90
CA GLY A 57 28.93 -3.10 13.85
C GLY A 57 29.56 -3.71 12.60
N SER A 58 30.64 -4.47 12.77
CA SER A 58 31.40 -5.16 11.71
C SER A 58 32.38 -6.18 12.31
N GLU A 59 33.10 -6.96 11.50
CA GLU A 59 34.26 -7.73 11.98
C GLU A 59 35.41 -6.83 12.45
N ALA A 60 35.62 -5.69 11.80
CA ALA A 60 36.72 -4.78 12.14
C ALA A 60 36.47 -4.03 13.45
N ASP A 61 35.22 -3.63 13.69
CA ASP A 61 34.74 -3.01 14.93
C ASP A 61 33.43 -3.70 15.36
N PRO A 62 33.49 -4.68 16.28
CA PRO A 62 32.33 -5.47 16.68
C PRO A 62 31.44 -4.74 17.68
N ARG A 63 31.76 -3.51 18.08
CA ARG A 63 30.97 -2.80 19.08
C ARG A 63 29.53 -2.58 18.58
N PRO A 64 28.52 -2.79 19.44
CA PRO A 64 27.14 -2.47 19.09
C PRO A 64 26.99 -0.96 18.86
N MET A 65 26.08 -0.58 17.96
CA MET A 65 25.73 0.83 17.81
C MET A 65 24.89 1.26 19.01
N PRO A 66 25.22 2.37 19.70
CA PRO A 66 24.53 2.77 20.94
C PRO A 66 23.09 3.22 20.70
N LYS A 67 22.78 3.67 19.47
CA LYS A 67 21.45 4.14 19.04
C LYS A 67 20.91 3.22 17.96
N LEU A 68 19.59 3.15 17.87
CA LEU A 68 18.93 2.51 16.74
C LEU A 68 19.27 3.26 15.45
N MET A 69 19.57 2.49 14.40
CA MET A 69 20.03 3.01 13.13
C MET A 69 18.88 3.00 12.13
N ALA A 70 18.83 4.00 11.24
CA ALA A 70 17.83 4.03 10.17
C ALA A 70 18.31 3.15 9.01
N SER A 71 17.68 1.97 8.85
CA SER A 71 18.17 0.94 7.91
C SER A 71 18.21 1.40 6.46
N CYS A 72 17.36 2.36 6.07
CA CYS A 72 17.26 2.86 4.69
C CYS A 72 18.45 3.72 4.24
N VAL A 73 19.27 4.21 5.15
CA VAL A 73 20.44 5.08 4.84
C VAL A 73 21.74 4.55 5.42
N THR A 74 21.67 3.64 6.41
CA THR A 74 22.85 3.01 6.97
C THR A 74 23.35 1.92 6.02
N GLY A 75 24.58 2.08 5.54
CA GLY A 75 25.27 1.07 4.72
C GLY A 75 25.67 -0.15 5.55
N CYS A 76 25.59 -1.33 4.94
CA CYS A 76 26.08 -2.56 5.50
C CYS A 76 27.61 -2.56 5.59
N MET A 77 28.14 -3.22 6.62
CA MET A 77 29.56 -3.52 6.77
C MET A 77 29.76 -5.04 6.89
N ASP A 78 30.95 -5.52 6.54
CA ASP A 78 31.27 -6.94 6.63
C ASP A 78 31.25 -7.43 8.08
N GLY A 79 30.52 -8.51 8.36
CA GLY A 79 30.29 -9.05 9.70
C GLY A 79 29.25 -8.28 10.54
N MET A 80 28.46 -7.40 9.91
CA MET A 80 27.41 -6.67 10.62
C MET A 80 26.26 -7.60 11.04
N GLU A 81 25.80 -7.48 12.28
CA GLU A 81 24.63 -8.20 12.81
C GLU A 81 23.53 -7.22 13.20
N VAL A 82 22.35 -7.39 12.61
CA VAL A 82 21.20 -6.50 12.75
C VAL A 82 20.02 -7.27 13.32
N ASN A 83 19.43 -6.72 14.38
CA ASN A 83 18.19 -7.19 14.97
C ASN A 83 17.07 -6.22 14.57
N SER A 84 16.10 -6.70 13.81
CA SER A 84 14.95 -5.92 13.33
C SER A 84 13.70 -6.34 14.09
N LYS A 85 13.16 -7.54 13.81
CA LYS A 85 11.96 -8.08 14.47
C LYS A 85 12.29 -8.68 15.83
N SER A 86 13.51 -9.18 16.01
CA SER A 86 13.93 -9.84 17.26
C SER A 86 14.21 -8.88 18.43
N SER A 87 14.25 -7.56 18.17
CA SER A 87 14.56 -6.56 19.20
C SER A 87 13.30 -5.86 19.74
N ASP A 88 13.10 -5.96 21.05
CA ASP A 88 12.04 -5.24 21.76
C ASP A 88 12.24 -3.72 21.67
N ARG A 89 13.50 -3.24 21.67
CA ARG A 89 13.83 -1.81 21.52
C ARG A 89 13.36 -1.29 20.17
N VAL A 90 13.52 -2.07 19.11
CA VAL A 90 13.07 -1.71 17.76
C VAL A 90 11.55 -1.67 17.70
N THR A 91 10.88 -2.67 18.28
CA THR A 91 9.42 -2.74 18.32
C THR A 91 8.82 -1.52 19.03
N GLU A 92 9.39 -1.12 20.18
CA GLU A 92 8.94 0.07 20.91
C GLU A 92 9.22 1.37 20.16
N ALA A 93 10.37 1.46 19.48
CA ALA A 93 10.69 2.61 18.65
C ALA A 93 9.72 2.75 17.47
N ARG A 94 9.34 1.65 16.82
CA ARG A 94 8.34 1.66 15.73
C ARG A 94 6.98 2.14 16.22
N LYS A 95 6.52 1.65 17.38
CA LYS A 95 5.29 2.14 18.02
C LYS A 95 5.31 3.65 18.26
N SER A 96 6.42 4.13 18.82
CA SER A 96 6.61 5.56 19.10
C SER A 96 6.62 6.39 17.82
N VAL A 97 7.33 5.96 16.78
CA VAL A 97 7.37 6.65 15.49
C VAL A 97 5.98 6.69 14.84
N THR A 98 5.26 5.56 14.84
CA THR A 98 3.89 5.49 14.34
C THR A 98 2.97 6.43 15.12
N GLU A 99 3.10 6.50 16.44
CA GLU A 99 2.35 7.47 17.25
C GLU A 99 2.67 8.91 16.83
N PHE A 100 3.93 9.28 16.66
CA PHE A 100 4.32 10.62 16.18
C PHE A 100 3.74 10.96 14.80
N LEU A 101 3.68 9.99 13.88
CA LEU A 101 3.06 10.19 12.57
C LEU A 101 1.55 10.44 12.68
N LEU A 102 0.88 9.85 13.68
CA LEU A 102 -0.57 9.94 13.89
C LEU A 102 -1.00 11.12 14.78
N ILE A 103 -0.10 11.68 15.60
CA ILE A 103 -0.40 12.80 16.52
C ILE A 103 -1.10 13.95 15.79
N ASN A 104 -0.54 14.40 14.67
CA ASN A 104 -1.08 15.50 13.88
C ASN A 104 -1.83 15.05 12.61
N HIS A 105 -1.96 13.74 12.38
CA HIS A 105 -2.73 13.23 11.25
C HIS A 105 -4.24 13.34 11.53
N PRO A 106 -5.06 13.81 10.58
CA PRO A 106 -6.50 13.98 10.77
C PRO A 106 -7.22 12.64 10.80
N LEU A 107 -8.40 12.61 11.42
CA LEU A 107 -9.28 11.44 11.48
C LEU A 107 -10.12 11.31 10.19
N ASP A 108 -9.44 11.40 9.05
CA ASP A 108 -10.05 11.50 7.73
C ASP A 108 -10.25 10.15 7.04
N CYS A 109 -9.84 9.04 7.64
CA CYS A 109 -9.84 7.72 6.99
C CYS A 109 -11.17 7.38 6.28
N PRO A 110 -12.38 7.65 6.82
CA PRO A 110 -13.63 7.36 6.11
C PRO A 110 -13.83 8.13 4.79
N ILE A 111 -13.34 9.38 4.76
CA ILE A 111 -13.45 10.28 3.61
C ILE A 111 -12.18 10.31 2.76
N CYS A 112 -11.11 9.64 3.19
CA CYS A 112 -9.86 9.57 2.48
C CYS A 112 -9.98 8.61 1.28
N ASP A 113 -9.55 9.04 0.10
CA ASP A 113 -9.63 8.23 -1.12
C ASP A 113 -8.64 7.06 -1.10
N GLN A 114 -7.50 7.25 -0.42
CA GLN A 114 -6.44 6.24 -0.26
C GLN A 114 -6.75 5.23 0.87
N ALA A 115 -7.91 5.33 1.54
CA ALA A 115 -8.29 4.36 2.55
C ALA A 115 -8.36 2.95 1.95
N GLY A 116 -7.74 1.97 2.62
CA GLY A 116 -7.60 0.60 2.12
C GLY A 116 -6.33 0.34 1.29
N GLU A 117 -5.64 1.38 0.82
CA GLU A 117 -4.34 1.27 0.14
C GLU A 117 -3.31 2.27 0.72
N CYS A 118 -3.53 2.68 1.97
CA CYS A 118 -2.71 3.66 2.67
C CYS A 118 -1.61 2.95 3.48
N ASP A 119 -0.35 3.22 3.16
CA ASP A 119 0.79 2.63 3.87
C ASP A 119 0.77 3.02 5.36
N LEU A 120 0.32 4.24 5.70
CA LEU A 120 0.22 4.68 7.10
C LEU A 120 -0.86 3.91 7.87
N GLN A 121 -1.95 3.52 7.19
CA GLN A 121 -2.99 2.71 7.79
C GLN A 121 -2.46 1.32 8.12
N ASN A 122 -1.74 0.69 7.19
CA ASN A 122 -1.13 -0.62 7.38
C ASN A 122 -0.03 -0.57 8.46
N LEU A 123 0.83 0.45 8.43
CA LEU A 123 1.84 0.70 9.46
C LEU A 123 1.20 0.85 10.85
N SER A 124 0.08 1.57 10.95
CA SER A 124 -0.66 1.72 12.19
C SER A 124 -1.32 0.43 12.65
N PHE A 125 -1.76 -0.42 11.73
CA PHE A 125 -2.36 -1.70 12.06
C PHE A 125 -1.32 -2.68 12.62
N GLU A 126 -0.12 -2.73 12.02
CA GLU A 126 0.95 -3.65 12.41
C GLU A 126 1.75 -3.19 13.62
N HIS A 127 2.02 -1.88 13.73
CA HIS A 127 2.94 -1.32 14.72
C HIS A 127 2.34 -0.22 15.57
N GLY A 128 1.10 0.21 15.33
CA GLY A 128 0.47 1.29 16.08
C GLY A 128 -0.05 0.85 17.45
N ASN A 129 -0.20 1.82 18.35
CA ASN A 129 -0.91 1.62 19.62
C ASN A 129 -2.43 1.65 19.37
N PRO A 130 -3.22 0.79 20.04
CA PRO A 130 -4.67 0.74 19.85
C PRO A 130 -5.40 1.99 20.38
N LYS A 131 -4.75 2.80 21.22
CA LYS A 131 -5.29 4.03 21.79
C LYS A 131 -4.30 5.17 21.58
N SER A 132 -4.81 6.32 21.12
CA SER A 132 -4.06 7.57 21.11
C SER A 132 -4.02 8.16 22.53
N ARG A 133 -2.85 8.66 22.93
CA ARG A 133 -2.69 9.46 24.16
C ARG A 133 -2.79 10.96 23.89
N PHE A 134 -2.71 11.36 22.63
CA PHE A 134 -2.78 12.77 22.21
C PHE A 134 -4.23 13.26 22.30
N ILE A 135 -4.44 14.32 23.10
CA ILE A 135 -5.73 14.95 23.37
C ILE A 135 -5.76 16.44 23.00
N GLU A 136 -4.64 16.97 22.52
CA GLU A 136 -4.51 18.39 22.18
C GLU A 136 -5.07 18.67 20.78
N GLU A 137 -5.14 19.95 20.42
CA GLU A 137 -5.56 20.37 19.09
C GLU A 137 -4.52 19.96 18.04
N LYS A 138 -4.99 19.29 16.98
CA LYS A 138 -4.15 18.89 15.85
C LYS A 138 -3.87 20.11 14.98
N ARG A 139 -2.66 20.22 14.45
CA ARG A 139 -2.34 21.25 13.46
C ARG A 139 -3.23 21.12 12.21
N THR A 140 -3.60 22.26 11.63
CA THR A 140 -4.35 22.33 10.37
C THR A 140 -3.69 23.29 9.39
N PHE A 141 -3.85 23.00 8.11
CA PHE A 141 -3.39 23.79 6.97
C PHE A 141 -4.58 24.14 6.09
N GLU A 142 -4.53 25.34 5.53
CA GLU A 142 -5.50 25.80 4.54
C GLU A 142 -5.40 24.99 3.25
N PRO A 143 -6.52 24.62 2.61
CA PRO A 143 -6.51 23.95 1.31
C PRO A 143 -5.89 24.82 0.22
N GLU A 144 -4.90 24.29 -0.50
CA GLU A 144 -4.27 24.93 -1.66
C GLU A 144 -4.65 24.19 -2.95
N ASP A 145 -5.05 24.94 -3.99
CA ASP A 145 -5.22 24.40 -5.33
C ASP A 145 -3.87 24.43 -6.09
N ILE A 146 -3.27 23.26 -6.22
CA ILE A 146 -1.93 23.07 -6.80
C ILE A 146 -1.94 22.81 -8.31
N GLY A 147 -3.09 22.51 -8.92
CA GLY A 147 -3.17 22.18 -10.35
C GLY A 147 -4.41 21.35 -10.72
N PRO A 148 -4.68 21.10 -12.01
CA PRO A 148 -5.94 20.52 -12.48
C PRO A 148 -6.10 19.01 -12.18
N ASN A 149 -5.00 18.27 -12.10
CA ASN A 149 -5.03 16.80 -12.03
C ASN A 149 -4.83 16.24 -10.62
N ILE A 150 -4.10 16.95 -9.77
CA ILE A 150 -3.70 16.48 -8.44
C ILE A 150 -4.39 17.32 -7.37
N GLN A 151 -5.04 16.66 -6.41
CA GLN A 151 -5.60 17.31 -5.24
C GLN A 151 -4.69 17.11 -4.03
N LEU A 152 -4.24 18.23 -3.46
CA LEU A 152 -3.51 18.26 -2.20
C LEU A 152 -4.48 18.34 -1.01
N HIS A 153 -4.25 17.47 -0.02
CA HIS A 153 -4.83 17.46 1.32
C HIS A 153 -3.69 17.48 2.33
N MET A 154 -3.15 18.68 2.58
CA MET A 154 -1.91 18.84 3.33
C MET A 154 -1.99 18.32 4.77
N ASN A 155 -3.17 18.39 5.40
CA ASN A 155 -3.39 17.84 6.76
C ASN A 155 -3.03 16.35 6.86
N ARG A 156 -3.20 15.58 5.77
CA ARG A 156 -2.88 14.15 5.74
C ARG A 156 -1.39 13.86 5.50
N CYS A 157 -0.61 14.86 5.10
CA CYS A 157 0.79 14.67 4.73
C CYS A 157 1.67 14.47 5.96
N ILE A 158 2.53 13.44 5.87
CA ILE A 158 3.52 13.10 6.91
C ILE A 158 4.94 13.65 6.62
N LEU A 159 5.07 14.57 5.66
CA LEU A 159 6.33 15.19 5.26
C LEU A 159 7.44 14.18 4.91
N CYS A 160 7.07 13.06 4.28
CA CYS A 160 8.03 12.06 3.79
C CYS A 160 8.87 12.58 2.61
N GLN A 161 8.39 13.65 1.94
CA GLN A 161 9.02 14.33 0.80
C GLN A 161 9.27 13.42 -0.42
N ARG A 162 8.56 12.29 -0.56
CA ARG A 162 8.63 11.45 -1.78
C ARG A 162 8.16 12.24 -3.02
N CYS A 163 7.10 13.04 -2.87
CA CYS A 163 6.59 13.90 -3.95
C CYS A 163 7.61 14.94 -4.43
N VAL A 164 8.34 15.57 -3.50
CA VAL A 164 9.40 16.53 -3.80
C VAL A 164 10.52 15.86 -4.58
N GLN A 165 10.94 14.65 -4.16
CA GLN A 165 12.02 13.90 -4.82
C GLN A 165 11.62 13.43 -6.22
N VAL A 166 10.41 12.90 -6.40
CA VAL A 166 9.97 12.46 -7.74
C VAL A 166 9.81 13.65 -8.69
N ALA A 167 9.28 14.78 -8.23
CA ALA A 167 9.19 15.96 -9.10
C ALA A 167 10.57 16.49 -9.50
N ASP A 168 11.53 16.51 -8.57
CA ASP A 168 12.91 16.94 -8.85
C ASP A 168 13.64 16.03 -9.84
N GLN A 169 13.36 14.73 -9.82
CA GLN A 169 14.09 13.73 -10.61
C GLN A 169 13.41 13.38 -11.93
N LEU A 170 12.08 13.52 -12.01
CA LEU A 170 11.29 13.05 -13.16
C LEU A 170 10.71 14.19 -14.00
N THR A 171 10.44 15.35 -13.43
CA THR A 171 9.85 16.49 -14.16
C THR A 171 10.93 17.51 -14.54
N ASP A 172 10.67 18.31 -15.57
CA ASP A 172 11.65 19.29 -16.08
C ASP A 172 12.09 20.31 -15.01
N ASN A 173 11.15 20.76 -14.18
CA ASN A 173 11.43 21.69 -13.08
C ASN A 173 10.53 21.40 -11.88
N ARG A 174 11.10 21.38 -10.68
CA ARG A 174 10.31 21.23 -9.46
C ARG A 174 9.59 22.54 -9.09
N VAL A 175 8.26 22.49 -8.99
CA VAL A 175 7.40 23.65 -8.72
C VAL A 175 6.81 23.70 -7.30
N HIS A 176 7.06 22.67 -6.48
CA HIS A 176 6.59 22.61 -5.09
C HIS A 176 7.73 22.17 -4.16
N GLY A 177 7.58 22.43 -2.88
CA GLY A 177 8.63 22.12 -1.91
C GLY A 177 8.12 22.06 -0.48
N VAL A 178 9.06 21.89 0.46
CA VAL A 178 8.78 22.06 1.87
C VAL A 178 8.90 23.54 2.19
N LEU A 179 7.81 24.16 2.63
CA LEU A 179 7.80 25.49 3.21
C LEU A 179 7.77 25.39 4.73
N ASP A 180 8.14 26.50 5.38
CA ASP A 180 8.22 26.63 6.83
C ASP A 180 9.18 25.62 7.50
N ARG A 181 9.07 25.47 8.83
CA ARG A 181 9.95 24.61 9.63
C ARG A 181 9.22 24.04 10.84
N GLY A 182 9.75 22.94 11.37
CA GLY A 182 9.18 22.28 12.55
C GLY A 182 7.83 21.64 12.26
N ASP A 183 6.92 21.74 13.21
CA ASP A 183 5.54 21.27 13.11
C ASP A 183 4.67 22.10 12.14
N HIS A 184 5.07 23.34 11.82
CA HIS A 184 4.44 24.16 10.79
C HIS A 184 4.87 23.81 9.36
N ALA A 185 5.86 22.93 9.19
CA ALA A 185 6.35 22.55 7.87
C ALA A 185 5.22 21.95 7.01
N ASN A 186 5.14 22.41 5.77
CA ASN A 186 4.12 21.96 4.82
C ASN A 186 4.68 21.74 3.42
N ILE A 187 3.97 20.92 2.64
CA ILE A 187 4.19 20.80 1.21
C ILE A 187 3.28 21.82 0.54
N SER A 188 3.86 22.76 -0.18
CA SER A 188 3.12 23.81 -0.87
C SER A 188 3.82 24.22 -2.16
N THR A 189 3.04 24.78 -3.08
CA THR A 189 3.53 25.42 -4.30
C THR A 189 3.87 26.90 -4.10
N GLY A 190 3.38 27.53 -3.03
CA GLY A 190 3.50 28.97 -2.75
C GLY A 190 2.71 29.86 -3.73
N ILE A 191 2.39 29.34 -4.91
CA ILE A 191 1.59 29.96 -5.97
C ILE A 191 0.54 28.93 -6.40
N SER A 192 -0.71 29.36 -6.52
CA SER A 192 -1.79 28.45 -6.93
C SER A 192 -1.64 27.98 -8.38
N LYS A 193 -2.05 26.73 -8.65
CA LYS A 193 -2.06 26.07 -9.97
C LYS A 193 -0.68 25.96 -10.63
N ALA A 194 0.37 25.80 -9.83
CA ALA A 194 1.74 25.73 -10.34
C ALA A 194 2.12 24.36 -10.94
N ILE A 195 1.37 23.28 -10.67
CA ILE A 195 1.68 21.94 -11.18
C ILE A 195 0.95 21.68 -12.50
N ASP A 196 1.67 21.88 -13.60
CA ASP A 196 1.28 21.55 -14.97
C ASP A 196 2.29 20.65 -15.70
N ASN A 197 3.47 20.42 -15.12
CA ASN A 197 4.53 19.58 -15.67
C ASN A 197 4.03 18.18 -16.10
N GLU A 198 4.59 17.68 -17.19
CA GLU A 198 4.48 16.28 -17.60
C GLU A 198 5.05 15.34 -16.51
N PHE A 199 4.54 14.11 -16.40
CA PHE A 199 4.86 13.14 -15.34
C PHE A 199 4.52 13.56 -13.89
N SER A 200 3.99 14.75 -13.64
CA SER A 200 3.62 15.21 -12.29
C SER A 200 2.64 14.27 -11.56
N GLY A 201 1.77 13.57 -12.29
CA GLY A 201 0.81 12.60 -11.73
C GLY A 201 1.45 11.44 -10.96
N ASN A 202 2.73 11.12 -11.20
CA ASN A 202 3.45 10.10 -10.43
C ASN A 202 3.67 10.50 -8.97
N MET A 203 3.51 11.79 -8.62
CA MET A 203 3.49 12.23 -7.22
C MET A 203 2.39 11.57 -6.39
N ILE A 204 1.27 11.17 -7.02
CA ILE A 204 0.17 10.45 -6.37
C ILE A 204 0.63 9.04 -6.00
N ASP A 205 1.27 8.32 -6.94
CA ASP A 205 1.64 6.91 -6.73
C ASP A 205 2.72 6.75 -5.65
N VAL A 206 3.67 7.69 -5.57
CA VAL A 206 4.74 7.66 -4.56
C VAL A 206 4.26 8.12 -3.18
N CYS A 207 3.06 8.71 -3.08
CA CYS A 207 2.54 9.22 -1.82
C CYS A 207 2.08 8.07 -0.92
N PRO A 208 2.69 7.86 0.27
CA PRO A 208 2.32 6.76 1.16
C PRO A 208 1.02 7.01 1.94
N VAL A 209 0.43 8.19 1.79
CA VAL A 209 -0.74 8.69 2.53
C VAL A 209 -1.63 9.47 1.59
N GLY A 210 -2.93 9.60 1.90
CA GLY A 210 -3.92 10.28 1.06
C GLY A 210 -3.82 11.80 0.98
N ALA A 211 -2.60 12.35 1.02
CA ALA A 211 -2.31 13.76 0.89
C ALA A 211 -2.31 14.22 -0.57
N LEU A 212 -1.80 13.40 -1.50
CA LEU A 212 -1.86 13.69 -2.94
C LEU A 212 -2.77 12.66 -3.59
N THR A 213 -3.88 13.11 -4.15
CA THR A 213 -4.92 12.23 -4.72
C THR A 213 -5.27 12.66 -6.13
N ASP A 214 -5.71 11.71 -6.96
CA ASP A 214 -6.14 11.94 -8.34
C ASP A 214 -7.52 12.64 -8.37
N LYS A 215 -7.59 13.88 -8.89
CA LYS A 215 -8.85 14.62 -9.02
C LYS A 215 -9.86 13.91 -9.92
N THR A 216 -9.41 13.11 -10.87
CA THR A 216 -10.25 12.42 -11.85
C THR A 216 -10.87 11.12 -11.33
N PHE A 217 -10.34 10.56 -10.24
CA PHE A 217 -10.82 9.34 -9.58
C PHE A 217 -11.48 9.59 -8.23
N ARG A 218 -11.07 10.68 -7.56
CA ARG A 218 -11.51 11.07 -6.22
C ARG A 218 -13.01 10.84 -6.01
N PHE A 219 -13.33 10.04 -5.00
CA PHE A 219 -14.71 9.75 -4.54
C PHE A 219 -15.60 9.01 -5.54
N LYS A 220 -15.10 8.55 -6.69
CA LYS A 220 -15.88 7.71 -7.61
C LYS A 220 -16.07 6.30 -7.08
N SER A 221 -15.05 5.74 -6.44
CA SER A 221 -15.06 4.37 -5.93
C SER A 221 -14.05 4.19 -4.79
N ARG A 222 -14.02 3.02 -4.18
CA ARG A 222 -13.01 2.60 -3.20
C ARG A 222 -12.21 1.43 -3.76
N VAL A 223 -10.97 1.29 -3.30
CA VAL A 223 -10.03 0.32 -3.87
C VAL A 223 -10.51 -1.12 -3.80
N TRP A 224 -11.18 -1.51 -2.72
CA TRP A 224 -11.74 -2.87 -2.55
C TRP A 224 -12.94 -3.19 -3.45
N PHE A 225 -13.54 -2.19 -4.10
CA PHE A 225 -14.56 -2.42 -5.13
C PHE A 225 -13.96 -2.57 -6.53
N ASN A 226 -12.79 -1.99 -6.77
CA ASN A 226 -12.14 -2.04 -8.07
C ASN A 226 -11.38 -3.35 -8.25
N LYS A 227 -11.35 -3.84 -9.48
CA LYS A 227 -10.54 -4.96 -9.94
C LYS A 227 -9.34 -4.43 -10.71
N PRO A 228 -8.17 -4.32 -10.07
CA PRO A 228 -6.93 -3.99 -10.76
C PRO A 228 -6.43 -5.13 -11.68
N PHE A 229 -6.09 -4.75 -12.91
CA PHE A 229 -5.47 -5.58 -13.93
C PHE A 229 -4.16 -4.96 -14.37
N ASN A 230 -3.16 -5.79 -14.65
CA ASN A 230 -1.95 -5.36 -15.34
C ASN A 230 -2.28 -5.14 -16.82
N ALA A 231 -1.90 -3.98 -17.34
CA ALA A 231 -2.12 -3.62 -18.72
C ALA A 231 -0.92 -2.85 -19.27
N HIS A 232 -0.80 -2.79 -20.60
CA HIS A 232 0.19 -1.94 -21.25
C HIS A 232 -0.39 -1.27 -22.49
N ARG A 233 0.27 -0.20 -22.91
CA ARG A 233 0.03 0.48 -24.19
C ARG A 233 1.35 0.95 -24.78
N GLU A 234 1.40 1.02 -26.11
CA GLU A 234 2.50 1.69 -26.80
C GLU A 234 2.29 3.21 -26.70
N CYS A 235 3.02 3.84 -25.79
CA CYS A 235 2.95 5.28 -25.57
C CYS A 235 4.04 5.98 -26.41
N THR A 236 3.66 7.06 -27.10
CA THR A 236 4.58 7.89 -27.90
C THR A 236 5.28 8.96 -27.08
N THR A 237 4.87 9.20 -25.82
CA THR A 237 5.49 10.19 -24.94
C THR A 237 6.90 9.74 -24.53
N PRO A 238 7.95 10.55 -24.77
CA PRO A 238 9.31 10.23 -24.36
C PRO A 238 9.40 9.92 -22.85
N GLY A 239 10.07 8.83 -22.49
CA GLY A 239 10.28 8.42 -21.09
C GLY A 239 9.11 7.68 -20.44
N CYS A 240 7.97 7.52 -21.12
CA CYS A 240 6.85 6.75 -20.61
C CYS A 240 7.05 5.26 -20.88
N CYS A 241 6.95 4.41 -19.86
CA CYS A 241 7.07 2.96 -20.05
C CYS A 241 5.83 2.31 -20.67
N GLY A 242 4.66 2.96 -20.59
CA GLY A 242 3.39 2.42 -21.07
C GLY A 242 2.82 1.24 -20.26
N LYS A 243 3.55 0.70 -19.28
CA LYS A 243 3.10 -0.38 -18.39
C LYS A 243 2.33 0.19 -17.20
N THR A 244 1.10 -0.24 -17.01
CA THR A 244 0.21 0.29 -15.97
C THR A 244 -0.55 -0.80 -15.24
N THR A 245 -1.19 -0.40 -14.15
CA THR A 245 -2.30 -1.12 -13.54
C THR A 245 -3.58 -0.32 -13.79
N VAL A 246 -4.52 -0.93 -14.50
CA VAL A 246 -5.85 -0.35 -14.76
C VAL A 246 -6.82 -0.85 -13.68
N TRP A 247 -7.50 0.07 -13.02
CA TRP A 247 -8.45 -0.23 -11.96
C TRP A 247 -9.86 -0.19 -12.53
N MET A 248 -10.45 -1.38 -12.70
CA MET A 248 -11.73 -1.53 -13.38
C MET A 248 -12.86 -1.72 -12.39
N PHE A 249 -14.02 -1.11 -12.66
CA PHE A 249 -15.27 -1.43 -12.00
C PHE A 249 -16.30 -1.76 -13.07
N GLY A 250 -16.74 -3.03 -13.12
CA GLY A 250 -17.51 -3.53 -14.27
C GLY A 250 -16.68 -3.49 -15.55
N GLY A 251 -17.21 -2.84 -16.59
CA GLY A 251 -16.55 -2.66 -17.89
C GLY A 251 -15.78 -1.34 -18.05
N GLU A 252 -15.69 -0.52 -17.02
CA GLU A 252 -15.11 0.83 -17.10
C GLU A 252 -13.81 0.94 -16.30
N ILE A 253 -12.82 1.64 -16.84
CA ILE A 253 -11.59 1.98 -16.13
C ILE A 253 -11.84 3.24 -15.30
N GLN A 254 -11.77 3.12 -13.98
CA GLN A 254 -11.97 4.23 -13.06
C GLN A 254 -10.70 5.07 -12.90
N ARG A 255 -9.55 4.41 -12.79
CA ARG A 255 -8.21 5.03 -12.69
C ARG A 255 -7.12 4.16 -13.30
N VAL A 256 -6.01 4.80 -13.62
CA VAL A 256 -4.79 4.17 -14.11
C VAL A 256 -3.63 4.56 -13.19
N THR A 257 -2.84 3.59 -12.75
CA THR A 257 -1.65 3.82 -11.91
C THR A 257 -0.43 3.15 -12.53
N GLY A 258 0.77 3.53 -12.10
CA GLY A 258 1.97 2.74 -12.39
C GLY A 258 1.86 1.35 -11.76
N ARG A 259 2.57 0.36 -12.34
CA ARG A 259 2.71 -0.96 -11.71
C ARG A 259 3.57 -0.82 -10.47
N LYS A 260 3.12 -1.40 -9.36
CA LYS A 260 3.83 -1.39 -8.08
C LYS A 260 4.34 -2.78 -7.74
N ASP A 261 5.55 -2.83 -7.19
CA ASP A 261 6.17 -4.02 -6.64
C ASP A 261 5.56 -4.42 -5.28
N GLU A 262 6.15 -5.44 -4.66
CA GLU A 262 5.78 -5.95 -3.33
C GLU A 262 6.01 -4.94 -2.18
N TYR A 263 6.78 -3.88 -2.40
CA TYR A 263 7.05 -2.84 -1.40
C TYR A 263 6.23 -1.57 -1.65
N HIS A 264 5.19 -1.67 -2.49
CA HIS A 264 4.34 -0.57 -2.95
C HIS A 264 5.10 0.54 -3.70
N GLU A 265 6.27 0.22 -4.28
CA GLU A 265 7.06 1.11 -5.09
C GLU A 265 6.76 0.87 -6.57
N VAL A 266 6.55 1.94 -7.31
CA VAL A 266 6.36 1.92 -8.76
C VAL A 266 7.62 1.36 -9.44
N GLU A 267 7.43 0.34 -10.27
CA GLU A 267 8.49 -0.31 -11.05
C GLU A 267 9.09 0.65 -12.08
N GLU A 268 8.21 1.30 -12.85
CA GLU A 268 8.52 2.26 -13.91
C GLU A 268 7.43 3.35 -13.98
N PHE A 269 7.82 4.60 -14.26
CA PHE A 269 6.92 5.75 -14.25
C PHE A 269 6.14 5.93 -15.56
N ILE A 270 4.96 6.56 -15.47
CA ILE A 270 4.06 6.78 -16.61
C ILE A 270 3.77 8.26 -16.83
N CYS A 271 3.51 8.66 -18.07
CA CYS A 271 3.13 10.04 -18.38
C CYS A 271 1.72 10.37 -17.86
N ASN A 272 1.44 11.66 -17.72
CA ASN A 272 0.14 12.20 -17.33
C ASN A 272 -0.96 11.81 -18.31
N SER A 273 -0.65 11.77 -19.61
CA SER A 273 -1.65 11.38 -20.62
C SER A 273 -2.11 9.92 -20.46
N CYS A 274 -1.17 8.99 -20.25
CA CYS A 274 -1.50 7.60 -19.86
C CYS A 274 -2.38 7.53 -18.62
N ARG A 275 -2.11 8.39 -17.63
CA ARG A 275 -2.79 8.35 -16.34
C ARG A 275 -4.21 8.94 -16.38
N PHE A 276 -4.37 10.10 -16.99
CA PHE A 276 -5.57 10.93 -16.87
C PHE A 276 -6.47 10.87 -18.10
N ASP A 277 -5.90 10.81 -19.30
CA ASP A 277 -6.66 10.93 -20.56
C ASP A 277 -7.16 9.58 -21.07
N HIS A 278 -6.36 8.52 -20.92
CA HIS A 278 -6.63 7.19 -21.48
C HIS A 278 -7.43 6.29 -20.52
N LYS A 279 -8.75 6.51 -20.45
CA LYS A 279 -9.68 5.75 -19.60
C LYS A 279 -10.59 4.77 -20.35
N ASN A 280 -10.42 4.62 -21.66
CA ASN A 280 -11.18 3.65 -22.43
C ASN A 280 -10.47 2.29 -22.41
N VAL A 281 -11.23 1.20 -22.30
CA VAL A 281 -10.67 -0.16 -22.32
C VAL A 281 -9.95 -0.46 -23.65
N SER A 282 -10.41 0.15 -24.75
CA SER A 282 -9.78 0.03 -26.07
C SER A 282 -8.36 0.60 -26.15
N ASP A 283 -7.98 1.47 -25.22
CA ASP A 283 -6.65 2.11 -25.21
C ASP A 283 -5.56 1.20 -24.63
N TRP A 284 -5.95 0.06 -24.04
CA TRP A 284 -5.08 -0.79 -23.23
C TRP A 284 -5.14 -2.25 -23.67
N VAL A 285 -3.99 -2.91 -23.69
CA VAL A 285 -3.89 -4.36 -23.78
C VAL A 285 -3.84 -4.91 -22.36
N ILE A 286 -4.91 -5.59 -21.93
CA ILE A 286 -5.02 -6.17 -20.59
C ILE A 286 -4.31 -7.53 -20.57
N GLU A 287 -3.24 -7.65 -19.78
CA GLU A 287 -2.44 -8.88 -19.64
C GLU A 287 -3.11 -9.89 -18.72
N GLY A 288 -3.69 -9.40 -17.61
CA GLY A 288 -4.28 -10.27 -16.60
C GLY A 288 -4.53 -9.57 -15.27
N PRO A 289 -5.18 -10.25 -14.32
CA PRO A 289 -5.40 -9.71 -12.98
C PRO A 289 -4.07 -9.49 -12.27
N ARG A 290 -3.95 -8.40 -11.51
CA ARG A 290 -2.76 -8.13 -10.70
C ARG A 290 -2.79 -9.02 -9.45
N GLU A 291 -1.64 -9.50 -9.01
CA GLU A 291 -1.49 -10.20 -7.73
C GLU A 291 -1.28 -9.21 -6.58
N PHE A 292 -1.76 -9.56 -5.40
CA PHE A 292 -1.73 -8.73 -4.19
C PHE A 292 -1.25 -9.50 -2.99
N GLU A 293 -0.81 -8.76 -1.99
CA GLU A 293 -0.51 -9.30 -0.67
C GLU A 293 -1.74 -10.00 -0.07
N LYS A 294 -1.46 -11.06 0.69
CA LYS A 294 -2.49 -11.91 1.30
C LYS A 294 -3.44 -11.10 2.19
N ASP A 295 -2.91 -10.19 2.98
CA ASP A 295 -3.66 -9.43 4.00
C ASP A 295 -4.17 -8.07 3.50
N SER A 296 -4.22 -7.87 2.17
CA SER A 296 -4.78 -6.66 1.57
C SER A 296 -6.30 -6.69 1.51
N VAL A 297 -6.97 -5.56 1.79
CA VAL A 297 -8.42 -5.42 1.56
C VAL A 297 -8.81 -5.53 0.09
N ILE A 298 -7.86 -5.31 -0.83
CA ILE A 298 -8.03 -5.52 -2.27
C ILE A 298 -8.24 -7.01 -2.57
N ASN A 299 -7.77 -7.90 -1.69
CA ASN A 299 -7.88 -9.35 -1.80
C ASN A 299 -9.27 -9.90 -1.37
N GLN A 300 -10.19 -9.07 -0.86
CA GLN A 300 -11.51 -9.54 -0.37
C GLN A 300 -12.31 -10.34 -1.40
N ASN A 301 -12.13 -10.06 -2.69
CA ASN A 301 -12.77 -10.78 -3.79
C ASN A 301 -11.72 -11.43 -4.69
N ASN A 302 -10.72 -12.11 -4.10
CA ASN A 302 -9.55 -12.63 -4.82
C ASN A 302 -9.95 -13.29 -6.16
N TYR A 303 -9.65 -12.58 -7.24
CA TYR A 303 -10.03 -12.95 -8.60
C TYR A 303 -8.83 -13.45 -9.42
N THR A 304 -7.66 -13.63 -8.78
CA THR A 304 -6.51 -14.33 -9.39
C THR A 304 -6.66 -15.83 -9.26
N GLN A 305 -7.35 -16.30 -8.21
CA GLN A 305 -7.64 -17.70 -8.00
C GLN A 305 -8.85 -18.14 -8.85
N LYS A 306 -8.75 -19.31 -9.47
CA LYS A 306 -9.91 -19.95 -10.10
C LYS A 306 -10.91 -20.29 -9.00
N LEU A 307 -12.09 -19.69 -9.05
CA LEU A 307 -13.20 -20.09 -8.19
C LEU A 307 -13.56 -21.53 -8.50
N GLU A 308 -13.28 -22.43 -7.56
CA GLU A 308 -13.83 -23.78 -7.63
C GLU A 308 -15.35 -23.68 -7.48
N LYS A 309 -16.09 -24.34 -8.38
CA LYS A 309 -17.53 -24.50 -8.18
C LYS A 309 -17.72 -25.34 -6.92
N VAL A 310 -18.10 -24.70 -5.83
CA VAL A 310 -18.60 -25.40 -4.66
C VAL A 310 -19.98 -25.94 -5.04
N GLU A 311 -20.04 -27.23 -5.41
CA GLU A 311 -21.30 -27.95 -5.47
C GLU A 311 -21.80 -28.12 -4.03
N ILE A 312 -22.70 -27.23 -3.62
CA ILE A 312 -23.40 -27.38 -2.35
C ILE A 312 -24.37 -28.54 -2.53
N ASP A 313 -24.02 -29.73 -2.02
CA ASP A 313 -24.79 -30.97 -2.07
C ASP A 313 -26.05 -30.90 -1.15
N THR A 314 -26.66 -29.72 -1.00
CA THR A 314 -27.85 -29.47 -0.19
C THR A 314 -29.05 -30.26 -0.70
N GLU A 315 -29.23 -30.39 -2.02
CA GLU A 315 -30.40 -31.09 -2.57
C GLU A 315 -30.35 -32.60 -2.33
N LYS A 316 -29.19 -33.25 -2.48
CA LYS A 316 -29.06 -34.69 -2.20
C LYS A 316 -29.36 -35.04 -0.75
N ASN A 317 -28.84 -34.25 0.19
CA ASN A 317 -29.03 -34.51 1.61
C ASN A 317 -30.46 -34.24 2.08
N ILE A 318 -31.16 -33.27 1.47
CA ILE A 318 -32.60 -33.03 1.72
C ILE A 318 -33.45 -34.18 1.16
N LEU A 319 -33.07 -34.77 0.03
CA LEU A 319 -33.80 -35.88 -0.61
C LEU A 319 -33.65 -37.22 0.15
N LEU A 320 -32.51 -37.46 0.80
CA LEU A 320 -32.29 -38.67 1.63
C LEU A 320 -33.31 -38.81 2.77
N GLY A 321 -33.71 -37.71 3.41
CA GLY A 321 -34.76 -37.72 4.43
C GLY A 321 -36.14 -38.06 3.87
N ARG A 322 -36.45 -37.56 2.66
CA ARG A 322 -37.73 -37.79 1.98
C ARG A 322 -37.95 -39.24 1.55
N ASP A 323 -36.90 -39.96 1.18
CA ASP A 323 -37.02 -41.37 0.80
C ASP A 323 -37.29 -42.28 2.01
N ILE A 324 -36.73 -41.94 3.16
CA ILE A 324 -37.02 -42.63 4.44
C ILE A 324 -38.47 -42.36 4.87
N ASP A 325 -38.94 -41.12 4.75
CA ASP A 325 -40.31 -40.74 5.09
C ASP A 325 -41.34 -41.35 4.13
N ARG A 326 -41.03 -41.44 2.83
CA ARG A 326 -41.88 -42.14 1.85
C ARG A 326 -42.09 -43.62 2.20
N LYS A 327 -41.05 -44.31 2.70
CA LYS A 327 -41.17 -45.70 3.18
C LYS A 327 -42.02 -45.82 4.45
N LYS A 328 -41.99 -44.84 5.34
CA LYS A 328 -42.82 -44.83 6.57
C LYS A 328 -44.29 -44.53 6.29
N ILE A 329 -44.58 -43.67 5.32
CA ILE A 329 -45.97 -43.25 5.00
C ILE A 329 -46.73 -44.33 4.21
N SER A 330 -46.05 -45.25 3.51
CA SER A 330 -46.72 -46.38 2.85
C SER A 330 -47.12 -47.48 3.85
N MET A 331 -48.01 -47.17 4.79
CA MET A 331 -48.69 -48.17 5.61
C MET A 331 -49.77 -48.88 4.77
N ALA A 332 -49.35 -49.68 3.80
CA ALA A 332 -50.23 -50.51 2.97
C ALA A 332 -51.00 -51.58 3.78
N ALA A 333 -50.69 -51.76 5.06
CA ALA A 333 -51.21 -52.82 5.91
C ALA A 333 -52.30 -52.37 6.91
N ILE A 334 -52.68 -51.09 6.95
CA ILE A 334 -53.78 -50.62 7.81
C ILE A 334 -55.00 -50.33 6.93
N PRO A 335 -56.03 -51.19 6.92
CA PRO A 335 -57.26 -50.88 6.21
C PRO A 335 -57.95 -49.69 6.91
N LEU A 336 -58.22 -48.63 6.14
CA LEU A 336 -59.04 -47.49 6.58
C LEU A 336 -60.39 -47.99 7.10
N THR A 337 -60.73 -47.65 8.35
CA THR A 337 -62.03 -48.00 8.91
C THR A 337 -63.11 -47.08 8.33
N ALA A 338 -64.35 -47.55 8.25
CA ALA A 338 -65.45 -46.81 7.62
C ALA A 338 -65.75 -45.43 8.27
N ASN A 339 -65.22 -45.17 9.47
CA ASN A 339 -65.32 -43.88 10.15
C ASN A 339 -64.32 -42.81 9.63
N ASP A 340 -63.29 -43.21 8.89
CA ASP A 340 -62.27 -42.29 8.37
C ASP A 340 -62.66 -41.68 7.00
N LYS A 341 -63.85 -42.01 6.47
CA LYS A 341 -64.37 -41.51 5.18
C LYS A 341 -65.17 -40.20 5.28
N LYS A 342 -65.14 -39.51 6.42
CA LYS A 342 -65.77 -38.19 6.56
C LYS A 342 -64.77 -37.15 7.05
N VAL A 343 -63.93 -36.67 6.13
CA VAL A 343 -63.59 -35.25 5.96
C VAL A 343 -63.35 -35.01 4.47
#